data_AF-A0AB74EZE3-F1
#
_entry.id   AF-A0AB74EZE3-F1
#
_cell.length_a   1.000
_cell.length_b   1.000
_cell.length_c   1.000
_cell.angle_alpha   90.00
_cell.angle_beta   90.00
_cell.angle_gamma   90.00
#
_symmetry.space_group_name_H-M   'P 1'
#
loop_
_entity.id
_entity.type
_entity.pdbx_description
1 polymer ?
#
loop_
_entity_poly.entity_id
_entity_poly.type
_entity_poly.pdbx_seq_one_letter_code
_entity_poly.pdbx_strand_id
1 'polypeptide(L)'
;MDLHFLIGPLVGAVIGLITNGIAIRMLFRPLKPVKILGWTLPFTPGIIPKEKPRIAKSVGAVIGSTLVNEEVLSRGLLSQEMDDKINSYIDHKIEAYKDSPMTIREVIIHYTDEEKTEALANTTTEKATALLYRKVCQMDVGDMVADAAMDEIKNNSLFSAFSFMVSDNTMIGIREKLKDTVNNMVFERGEEMIGNLVDRESHEILDYSMAELYDRFGSSVPKVKESLLKAYHNLVENNLSKALIALDIPQLVEDQINGFDVLEMEKIILSIMKKELNAIIWLGGLLGMIMGFIMNFF
;
A
#
# COMPACT_ATOMS: atom_id res chain seq x y z
N MET A 1 -6.90 32.12 -70.07
CA MET A 1 -6.02 32.32 -68.91
C MET A 1 -4.91 31.31 -69.03
N ASP A 2 -3.68 31.77 -69.21
CA ASP A 2 -2.56 30.91 -69.55
C ASP A 2 -2.28 29.91 -68.42
N LEU A 3 -2.19 28.62 -68.79
CA LEU A 3 -1.83 27.52 -67.88
C LEU A 3 -0.55 27.81 -67.10
N HIS A 4 0.30 28.68 -67.63
CA HIS A 4 1.53 29.20 -67.02
C HIS A 4 1.32 29.88 -65.66
N PHE A 5 0.18 30.54 -65.40
CA PHE A 5 -0.07 31.23 -64.13
C PHE A 5 -0.37 30.29 -62.96
N LEU A 6 -0.76 29.03 -63.23
CA LEU A 6 -1.09 28.04 -62.21
C LEU A 6 0.11 27.14 -61.85
N ILE A 7 1.14 27.10 -62.69
CA ILE A 7 2.31 26.23 -62.50
C ILE A 7 3.12 26.64 -61.26
N GLY A 8 3.38 27.94 -61.07
CA GLY A 8 4.09 28.47 -59.91
C GLY A 8 3.47 28.08 -58.56
N PRO A 9 2.18 28.40 -58.33
CA PRO A 9 1.44 27.97 -57.14
C PRO A 9 1.43 26.46 -56.92
N LEU A 10 1.27 25.67 -57.99
CA LEU A 10 1.19 24.22 -57.88
C LEU A 10 2.55 23.62 -57.50
N VAL A 11 3.63 24.09 -58.11
CA VAL A 11 5.00 23.67 -57.75
C VAL A 11 5.33 24.10 -56.33
N GLY A 12 5.00 25.34 -55.95
CA GLY A 12 5.18 25.83 -54.58
C GLY A 12 4.43 24.98 -53.55
N ALA A 13 3.18 24.61 -53.84
CA ALA A 13 2.38 23.74 -52.98
C ALA A 13 2.99 22.35 -52.81
N VAL A 14 3.46 21.75 -53.91
CA VAL A 14 4.11 20.43 -53.88
C VAL A 14 5.41 20.48 -53.08
N ILE A 15 6.26 21.49 -53.30
CA ILE A 15 7.50 21.68 -52.52
C ILE A 15 7.18 21.86 -51.03
N GLY A 16 6.16 22.65 -50.69
CA GLY A 16 5.73 22.87 -49.31
C GLY A 16 5.25 21.59 -48.63
N LEU A 17 4.41 20.79 -49.29
CA LEU A 17 3.94 19.50 -48.78
C LEU A 17 5.08 18.50 -48.57
N ILE A 18 5.96 18.36 -49.57
CA ILE A 18 7.09 17.42 -49.52
C ILE A 18 8.07 17.85 -48.41
N THR A 19 8.47 19.12 -48.38
CA THR A 19 9.49 19.60 -47.44
C THR A 19 9.03 19.50 -45.99
N ASN A 20 7.79 19.92 -45.69
CA ASN A 20 7.25 19.77 -44.33
C ASN A 20 7.02 18.30 -43.96
N GLY A 21 6.59 17.46 -44.91
CA GLY A 21 6.43 16.03 -44.69
C GLY A 21 7.76 15.35 -44.32
N ILE A 22 8.85 15.69 -45.02
CA ILE A 22 10.19 15.19 -44.71
C ILE A 22 10.66 15.72 -43.35
N ALA A 23 10.47 17.02 -43.06
CA ALA A 23 10.85 17.62 -41.78
C ALA A 23 10.20 16.90 -40.58
N ILE A 24 8.89 16.62 -40.68
CA ILE A 24 8.18 15.87 -39.63
C ILE A 24 8.71 14.45 -39.52
N ARG A 25 8.98 13.77 -40.65
CA ARG A 25 9.58 12.44 -40.63
C ARG A 25 10.97 12.43 -40.00
N MET A 26 11.73 13.52 -40.16
CA MET A 26 13.06 13.72 -39.57
C MET A 26 13.04 13.92 -38.05
N LEU A 27 11.91 14.31 -37.45
CA LEU A 27 11.77 14.36 -35.99
C LEU A 27 11.87 12.96 -35.36
N PHE A 28 11.36 11.95 -36.05
CA PHE A 28 11.27 10.57 -35.55
C PHE A 28 12.39 9.66 -36.07
N ARG A 29 12.82 9.86 -37.32
CA ARG A 29 13.85 9.03 -37.98
C ARG A 29 14.98 9.89 -38.54
N PRO A 30 16.23 9.40 -38.60
CA PRO A 30 16.69 8.03 -38.29
C PRO A 30 16.84 7.78 -36.78
N LEU A 31 16.67 6.52 -36.36
CA LEU A 31 16.72 6.13 -34.94
C LEU A 31 18.15 6.15 -34.36
N LYS A 32 19.16 6.04 -35.23
CA LYS A 32 20.59 6.05 -34.88
C LYS A 32 21.31 7.17 -35.61
N PRO A 33 22.38 7.72 -35.03
CA PRO A 33 23.21 8.71 -35.72
C PRO A 33 23.78 8.12 -37.01
N VAL A 34 23.64 8.84 -38.11
CA VAL A 34 24.18 8.45 -39.41
C VAL A 34 25.54 9.13 -39.57
N LYS A 35 26.58 8.34 -39.83
CA LYS A 35 27.95 8.83 -40.04
C LYS A 35 28.33 8.70 -41.51
N ILE A 36 28.76 9.78 -42.13
CA ILE A 36 29.27 9.82 -43.51
C ILE A 36 30.65 10.48 -43.48
N LEU A 37 31.68 9.81 -44.02
CA LEU A 37 33.05 10.34 -44.09
C LEU A 37 33.59 10.85 -42.74
N GLY A 38 33.25 10.17 -41.65
CA GLY A 38 33.66 10.55 -40.28
C GLY A 38 32.83 11.66 -39.63
N TRP A 39 31.94 12.32 -40.37
CA TRP A 39 31.04 13.36 -39.85
C TRP A 39 29.66 12.79 -39.54
N THR A 40 29.05 13.23 -38.44
CA THR A 40 27.65 12.89 -38.11
C THR A 40 26.73 13.83 -38.86
N LEU A 41 25.74 13.27 -39.57
CA LEU A 41 24.79 14.08 -40.31
C LEU A 41 23.94 14.91 -39.31
N PRO A 42 23.76 16.23 -39.52
CA PRO A 42 22.91 17.04 -38.66
C PRO A 42 21.49 16.47 -38.67
N PHE A 43 20.79 16.58 -37.54
CA PHE A 43 19.46 15.99 -37.34
C PHE A 43 19.41 14.46 -37.43
N THR A 44 20.54 13.77 -37.19
CA THR A 44 20.59 12.31 -36.99
C THR A 44 21.29 11.97 -35.65
N PRO A 45 20.66 11.22 -34.73
CA PRO A 45 19.30 10.68 -34.82
C PRO A 45 18.24 11.79 -34.81
N GLY A 46 17.00 11.42 -35.14
CA GLY A 46 15.86 12.34 -35.07
C GLY A 46 15.74 13.01 -33.70
N ILE A 47 15.09 14.17 -33.65
CA ILE A 47 15.00 15.00 -32.43
C ILE A 47 14.34 14.24 -31.27
N ILE A 48 13.27 13.49 -31.52
CA ILE A 48 12.54 12.76 -30.47
C ILE A 48 13.39 11.63 -29.86
N PRO A 49 14.01 10.72 -30.64
CA PRO A 49 14.97 9.75 -30.09
C PRO A 49 16.09 10.40 -29.27
N LYS A 50 16.59 11.56 -29.72
CA LYS A 50 17.68 12.29 -29.06
C LYS A 50 17.25 12.90 -27.73
N GLU A 51 16.07 13.50 -27.66
CA GLU A 51 15.55 14.18 -26.46
C GLU A 51 14.81 13.23 -25.50
N LYS A 52 14.72 11.92 -25.80
CA LYS A 52 14.02 10.94 -24.97
C LYS A 52 14.38 11.03 -23.47
N PRO A 53 15.66 11.08 -23.05
CA PRO A 53 16.00 11.15 -21.63
C PRO A 53 15.47 12.42 -20.95
N ARG A 54 15.47 13.54 -21.67
CA ARG A 54 14.96 14.81 -21.16
C ARG A 54 13.43 14.79 -21.03
N ILE A 55 12.74 14.19 -22.00
CA ILE A 55 11.29 13.99 -21.94
C ILE A 55 10.94 13.10 -20.74
N ALA A 56 11.64 11.97 -20.59
CA ALA A 56 11.46 11.05 -19.47
C ALA A 56 11.58 11.75 -18.12
N LYS A 57 12.67 12.50 -17.91
CA LYS A 57 12.90 13.30 -16.70
C LYS A 57 11.79 14.33 -16.44
N SER A 58 11.37 15.04 -17.49
CA SER A 58 10.35 16.09 -17.36
C SER A 58 8.97 15.51 -17.02
N VAL A 59 8.60 14.41 -17.68
CA VAL A 59 7.34 13.71 -17.43
C VAL A 59 7.35 13.07 -16.03
N GLY A 60 8.45 12.42 -15.64
CA GLY A 60 8.61 11.86 -14.29
C GLY A 60 8.45 12.92 -13.20
N ALA A 61 9.12 14.06 -13.34
CA ALA A 61 9.00 15.17 -12.39
C ALA A 61 7.55 15.68 -12.27
N VAL A 62 6.85 15.87 -13.39
CA VAL A 62 5.45 16.33 -13.38
C VAL A 62 4.53 15.30 -12.74
N ILE A 63 4.66 14.02 -13.10
CA ILE A 63 3.80 12.95 -12.57
C ILE A 63 4.03 12.79 -11.06
N GLY A 64 5.28 12.71 -10.60
CA GLY A 64 5.58 12.55 -9.19
C GLY A 64 5.22 13.76 -8.33
N SER A 65 5.33 14.98 -8.86
CA SER A 65 4.97 16.19 -8.10
C SER A 65 3.47 16.54 -8.15
N THR A 66 2.76 16.15 -9.22
CA THR A 66 1.39 16.64 -9.48
C THR A 66 0.33 15.55 -9.36
N LEU A 67 0.60 14.33 -9.84
CA LEU A 67 -0.41 13.26 -9.89
C LEU A 67 -0.28 12.25 -8.75
N VAL A 68 0.96 11.90 -8.39
CA VAL A 68 1.27 10.85 -7.41
C VAL A 68 1.99 11.46 -6.21
N ASN A 69 1.45 12.57 -5.70
CA ASN A 69 1.95 13.23 -4.52
C ASN A 69 1.14 12.82 -3.26
N GLU A 70 1.69 13.16 -2.11
CA GLU A 70 1.13 12.81 -0.81
C GLU A 70 -0.30 13.32 -0.62
N GLU A 71 -0.58 14.55 -1.05
CA GLU A 71 -1.90 15.16 -0.88
C GLU A 71 -2.98 14.44 -1.69
N VAL A 72 -2.70 14.17 -2.97
CA VAL A 72 -3.65 13.50 -3.88
C VAL A 72 -3.90 12.06 -3.41
N LEU A 73 -2.85 11.33 -3.07
CA LEU A 73 -2.97 9.95 -2.61
C LEU A 73 -3.63 9.84 -1.24
N SER A 74 -3.27 10.72 -0.30
CA SER A 74 -3.90 10.77 1.02
C SER A 74 -5.39 11.00 0.89
N ARG A 75 -5.80 11.99 0.08
CA ARG A 75 -7.20 12.28 -0.18
C ARG A 75 -7.95 11.11 -0.80
N GLY A 76 -7.32 10.34 -1.68
CA GLY A 76 -7.94 9.17 -2.31
C GLY A 76 -8.02 7.96 -1.36
N LEU A 77 -6.95 7.67 -0.63
CA LEU A 77 -6.84 6.53 0.28
C LEU A 77 -7.65 6.73 1.56
N LEU A 78 -7.73 7.95 2.09
CA LEU A 78 -8.52 8.30 3.28
C LEU A 78 -9.93 8.80 2.92
N SER A 79 -10.42 8.51 1.71
CA SER A 79 -11.76 8.91 1.29
C SER A 79 -12.83 7.97 1.84
N GLN A 80 -14.04 8.51 2.04
CA GLN A 80 -15.21 7.69 2.38
C GLN A 80 -15.47 6.57 1.35
N GLU A 81 -15.23 6.84 0.07
CA GLU A 81 -15.39 5.82 -0.98
C GLU A 81 -14.41 4.65 -0.79
N MET A 82 -13.17 4.92 -0.34
CA MET A 82 -12.22 3.87 -0.01
C MET A 82 -12.66 3.08 1.22
N ASP A 83 -13.14 3.77 2.27
CA ASP A 83 -13.66 3.13 3.47
C ASP A 83 -14.83 2.19 3.15
N ASP A 84 -15.75 2.62 2.29
CA ASP A 84 -16.88 1.81 1.85
C ASP A 84 -16.43 0.58 1.04
N LYS A 85 -15.40 0.74 0.19
CA LYS A 85 -14.78 -0.38 -0.55
C LYS A 85 -14.11 -1.38 0.38
N ILE A 86 -13.35 -0.91 1.37
CA ILE A 86 -12.69 -1.77 2.37
C ILE A 86 -13.76 -2.53 3.17
N ASN A 87 -14.78 -1.84 3.67
CA ASN A 87 -15.85 -2.46 4.44
C ASN A 87 -16.61 -3.51 3.63
N SER A 88 -16.94 -3.20 2.38
CA SER A 88 -17.62 -4.12 1.47
C SER A 88 -16.76 -5.34 1.14
N TYR A 89 -15.46 -5.15 0.94
CA TYR A 89 -14.53 -6.27 0.72
C TYR A 89 -14.46 -7.17 1.95
N ILE A 90 -14.36 -6.60 3.15
CA ILE A 90 -14.37 -7.37 4.40
C ILE A 90 -15.70 -8.12 4.57
N ASP A 91 -16.84 -7.46 4.36
CA ASP A 91 -18.15 -8.12 4.45
C ASP A 91 -18.27 -9.29 3.48
N HIS A 92 -17.85 -9.09 2.23
CA HIS A 92 -17.86 -10.16 1.23
C HIS A 92 -16.98 -11.34 1.65
N LYS A 93 -15.80 -11.08 2.23
CA LYS A 93 -14.92 -12.13 2.74
C LYS A 93 -15.52 -12.86 3.96
N ILE A 94 -16.09 -12.13 4.91
CA ILE A 94 -16.73 -12.75 6.08
C ILE A 94 -17.90 -13.63 5.63
N GLU A 95 -18.76 -13.12 4.75
CA GLU A 95 -19.91 -13.88 4.23
C GLU A 95 -19.48 -15.14 3.47
N ALA A 96 -18.35 -15.10 2.74
CA ALA A 96 -17.82 -16.26 2.03
C ALA A 96 -17.29 -17.37 2.96
N TYR A 97 -16.84 -17.02 4.17
CA TYR A 97 -16.23 -17.97 5.11
C TYR A 97 -17.11 -18.31 6.31
N LYS A 98 -18.18 -17.57 6.59
CA LYS A 98 -18.99 -17.74 7.81
C LYS A 98 -19.58 -19.14 7.99
N ASP A 99 -19.82 -19.87 6.90
CA ASP A 99 -20.37 -21.24 6.92
C ASP A 99 -19.33 -22.28 6.45
N SER A 100 -18.06 -21.85 6.31
CA SER A 100 -16.99 -22.69 5.77
C SER A 100 -16.48 -23.67 6.84
N PRO A 101 -16.33 -24.96 6.50
CA PRO A 101 -15.74 -25.96 7.39
C PRO A 101 -14.21 -25.83 7.51
N MET A 102 -13.58 -25.02 6.63
CA MET A 102 -12.14 -24.78 6.65
C MET A 102 -11.71 -24.17 7.98
N THR A 103 -10.58 -24.62 8.51
CA THR A 103 -10.02 -24.14 9.79
C THR A 103 -9.26 -22.82 9.62
N ILE A 104 -9.07 -22.06 10.70
CA ILE A 104 -8.25 -20.85 10.67
C ILE A 104 -6.84 -21.16 10.20
N ARG A 105 -6.26 -22.28 10.65
CA ARG A 105 -4.96 -22.78 10.21
C ARG A 105 -4.88 -22.92 8.70
N GLU A 106 -5.86 -23.59 8.08
CA GLU A 106 -5.93 -23.77 6.64
C GLU A 106 -6.11 -22.43 5.90
N VAL A 107 -6.89 -21.49 6.44
CA VAL A 107 -7.02 -20.14 5.89
C VAL A 107 -5.66 -19.43 5.87
N ILE A 108 -4.92 -19.47 6.99
CA ILE A 108 -3.62 -18.78 7.10
C ILE A 108 -2.62 -19.41 6.12
N ILE A 109 -2.55 -20.73 6.05
CA ILE A 109 -1.68 -21.47 5.11
C ILE A 109 -2.06 -21.20 3.64
N HIS A 110 -3.29 -20.79 3.34
CA HIS A 110 -3.63 -20.38 1.97
C HIS A 110 -2.89 -19.10 1.52
N TYR A 111 -2.50 -18.25 2.47
CA TYR A 111 -1.84 -16.97 2.21
C TYR A 111 -0.36 -16.95 2.61
N THR A 112 0.13 -17.99 3.28
CA THR A 112 1.50 -18.10 3.80
C THR A 112 1.95 -19.56 3.84
N ASP A 113 3.20 -19.82 4.19
CA ASP A 113 3.71 -21.19 4.30
C ASP A 113 3.46 -21.77 5.70
N GLU A 114 3.45 -23.10 5.83
CA GLU A 114 3.22 -23.79 7.12
C GLU A 114 4.23 -23.36 8.20
N GLU A 115 5.51 -23.25 7.83
CA GLU A 115 6.58 -22.76 8.72
C GLU A 115 6.31 -21.34 9.23
N LYS A 116 5.80 -20.45 8.36
CA LYS A 116 5.47 -19.07 8.74
C LYS A 116 4.22 -19.00 9.61
N THR A 117 3.28 -19.92 9.41
CA THR A 117 2.05 -20.02 10.22
C THR A 117 2.40 -20.39 11.65
N GLU A 118 3.24 -21.42 11.84
CA GLU A 118 3.72 -21.83 13.16
C GLU A 118 4.59 -20.75 13.81
N ALA A 119 5.49 -20.10 13.05
CA ALA A 119 6.28 -19.00 13.57
C ALA A 119 5.42 -17.81 14.03
N LEU A 120 4.36 -17.48 13.28
CA LEU A 120 3.40 -16.43 13.63
C LEU A 120 2.61 -16.80 14.89
N ALA A 121 2.15 -18.04 15.01
CA ALA A 121 1.45 -18.54 16.18
C ALA A 121 2.32 -18.44 17.43
N ASN A 122 3.55 -18.97 17.38
CA ASN A 122 4.51 -18.93 18.50
C ASN A 122 4.85 -17.49 18.92
N THR A 123 5.16 -16.63 17.94
CA THR A 123 5.47 -15.21 18.23
C THR A 123 4.27 -14.49 18.85
N THR A 124 3.06 -14.86 18.46
CA THR A 124 1.82 -14.28 19.01
C THR A 124 1.56 -14.80 20.42
N THR A 125 1.72 -16.10 20.67
CA THR A 125 1.63 -16.76 21.98
C THR A 125 2.62 -16.12 22.97
N GLU A 126 3.87 -15.92 22.58
CA GLU A 126 4.90 -15.29 23.41
C GLU A 126 4.51 -13.84 23.78
N LYS A 127 4.10 -13.03 22.80
CA LYS A 127 3.68 -11.64 23.03
C LYS A 127 2.44 -11.55 23.91
N ALA A 128 1.46 -12.43 23.70
CA ALA A 128 0.25 -12.51 24.51
C ALA A 128 0.58 -12.92 25.95
N THR A 129 1.45 -13.92 26.14
CA THR A 129 1.94 -14.37 27.44
C THR A 129 2.62 -13.23 28.19
N ALA A 130 3.57 -12.54 27.56
CA ALA A 130 4.27 -11.42 28.17
C ALA A 130 3.32 -10.27 28.55
N LEU A 131 2.33 -9.97 27.70
CA LEU A 131 1.33 -8.93 27.96
C LEU A 131 0.43 -9.31 29.15
N LEU A 132 -0.08 -10.55 29.18
CA LEU A 132 -0.93 -11.05 30.24
C LEU A 132 -0.17 -11.17 31.56
N TYR A 133 1.04 -11.73 31.56
CA TYR A 133 1.89 -11.79 32.75
C TYR A 133 2.15 -10.41 33.34
N ARG A 134 2.53 -9.44 32.49
CA ARG A 134 2.70 -8.05 32.93
C ARG A 134 1.42 -7.47 33.54
N LYS A 135 0.25 -7.76 32.95
CA LYS A 135 -1.03 -7.28 33.47
C LYS A 135 -1.39 -7.94 34.81
N VAL A 136 -1.13 -9.24 34.97
CA VAL A 136 -1.33 -9.96 36.22
C VAL A 136 -0.41 -9.42 37.32
N CYS A 137 0.86 -9.13 37.02
CA CYS A 137 1.78 -8.51 37.99
C CYS A 137 1.40 -7.08 38.38
N GLN A 138 0.63 -6.37 37.53
CA GLN A 138 0.08 -5.06 37.84
C GLN A 138 -1.24 -5.13 38.64
N MET A 139 -1.88 -6.29 38.66
CA MET A 139 -3.02 -6.54 39.52
C MET A 139 -2.46 -6.88 40.91
N ASP A 140 -2.98 -6.25 41.96
CA ASP A 140 -2.59 -6.55 43.34
C ASP A 140 -3.18 -7.91 43.78
N VAL A 141 -2.89 -8.98 43.04
CA VAL A 141 -3.49 -10.31 43.20
C VAL A 141 -3.24 -10.87 44.60
N GLY A 142 -2.05 -10.64 45.16
CA GLY A 142 -1.74 -11.03 46.54
C GLY A 142 -2.65 -10.38 47.57
N ASP A 143 -2.93 -9.08 47.45
CA ASP A 143 -3.88 -8.40 48.33
C ASP A 143 -5.31 -8.90 48.11
N MET A 144 -5.75 -9.01 46.85
CA MET A 144 -7.10 -9.50 46.51
C MET A 144 -7.37 -10.91 47.08
N VAL A 145 -6.41 -11.83 46.91
CA VAL A 145 -6.53 -13.21 47.41
C VAL A 145 -6.43 -13.26 48.93
N ALA A 146 -5.52 -12.48 49.53
CA ALA A 146 -5.38 -12.44 50.98
C ALA A 146 -6.65 -11.88 51.64
N ASP A 147 -7.22 -10.79 51.12
CA ASP A 147 -8.47 -10.22 51.64
C ASP A 147 -9.65 -11.19 51.52
N ALA A 148 -9.84 -11.80 50.33
CA ALA A 148 -10.90 -12.77 50.12
C ALA A 148 -10.77 -13.99 51.04
N ALA A 149 -9.56 -14.51 51.24
CA ALA A 149 -9.31 -15.63 52.15
C ALA A 149 -9.57 -15.25 53.61
N MET A 150 -9.17 -14.04 54.02
CA MET A 150 -9.38 -13.55 55.39
C MET A 150 -10.86 -13.32 55.71
N ASP A 151 -11.64 -12.85 54.73
CA ASP A 151 -13.08 -12.70 54.87
C ASP A 151 -13.79 -14.05 55.01
N GLU A 152 -13.40 -15.05 54.20
CA GLU A 152 -13.94 -16.41 54.31
C GLU A 152 -13.61 -17.04 55.67
N ILE A 153 -12.38 -16.86 56.16
CA ILE A 153 -11.97 -17.33 57.50
C ILE A 153 -12.85 -16.69 58.58
N LYS A 154 -13.08 -15.36 58.51
CA LYS A 154 -13.91 -14.65 59.49
C LYS A 154 -15.37 -15.10 59.49
N ASN A 155 -15.91 -15.42 58.31
CA ASN A 155 -17.29 -15.83 58.14
C ASN A 155 -17.55 -17.31 58.46
N ASN A 156 -16.50 -18.11 58.67
CA ASN A 156 -16.63 -19.52 59.01
C ASN A 156 -17.12 -19.73 60.46
N SER A 157 -18.08 -20.65 60.65
CA SER A 157 -18.64 -20.97 61.97
C SER A 157 -17.61 -21.45 62.99
N LEU A 158 -16.56 -22.14 62.53
CA LEU A 158 -15.46 -22.58 63.40
C LEU A 158 -14.65 -21.40 63.91
N PHE A 159 -14.30 -20.46 63.03
CA PHE A 159 -13.55 -19.28 63.43
C PHE A 159 -14.37 -18.42 64.41
N SER A 160 -15.67 -18.26 64.17
CA SER A 160 -16.55 -17.55 65.11
C SER A 160 -16.59 -18.19 66.50
N ALA A 161 -16.53 -19.53 66.59
CA ALA A 161 -16.53 -20.25 67.87
C ALA A 161 -15.22 -20.10 68.65
N PHE A 162 -14.10 -19.82 67.96
CA PHE A 162 -12.77 -19.70 68.54
C PHE A 162 -12.13 -18.33 68.34
N SER A 163 -12.91 -17.31 67.97
CA SER A 163 -12.41 -15.97 67.66
C SER A 163 -11.68 -15.33 68.85
N PHE A 164 -12.09 -15.65 70.08
CA PHE A 164 -11.43 -15.20 71.31
C PHE A 164 -10.00 -15.72 71.47
N MET A 165 -9.62 -16.78 70.75
CA MET A 165 -8.27 -17.37 70.79
C MET A 165 -7.32 -16.76 69.75
N VAL A 166 -7.84 -16.02 68.77
CA VAL A 166 -7.05 -15.46 67.66
C VAL A 166 -7.05 -13.94 67.77
N SER A 167 -5.86 -13.35 67.97
CA SER A 167 -5.72 -11.90 68.05
C SER A 167 -5.76 -11.24 66.66
N ASP A 168 -6.18 -9.97 66.60
CA ASP A 168 -6.16 -9.19 65.36
C ASP A 168 -4.75 -9.11 64.75
N ASN A 169 -3.71 -9.00 65.57
CA ASN A 169 -2.32 -9.00 65.11
C ASN A 169 -1.93 -10.33 64.45
N THR A 170 -2.46 -11.45 64.93
CA THR A 170 -2.27 -12.76 64.31
C THR A 170 -2.95 -12.81 62.94
N MET A 171 -4.16 -12.25 62.83
CA MET A 171 -4.90 -12.16 61.57
C MET A 171 -4.17 -11.29 60.55
N ILE A 172 -3.63 -10.14 60.95
CA ILE A 172 -2.80 -9.28 60.10
C ILE A 172 -1.55 -10.04 59.63
N GLY A 173 -0.87 -10.77 60.51
CA GLY A 173 0.31 -11.56 60.15
C GLY A 173 0.00 -12.69 59.16
N ILE A 174 -1.15 -13.36 59.30
CA ILE A 174 -1.61 -14.38 58.34
C ILE A 174 -1.90 -13.75 56.98
N ARG A 175 -2.60 -12.61 56.97
CA ARG A 175 -2.90 -11.87 55.74
C ARG A 175 -1.62 -11.49 54.98
N GLU A 176 -0.66 -10.85 55.65
CA GLU A 176 0.60 -10.44 55.03
C GLU A 176 1.38 -11.65 54.50
N LYS A 177 1.44 -12.75 55.27
CA LYS A 177 2.12 -13.96 54.81
C LYS A 177 1.44 -14.62 53.62
N LEU A 178 0.10 -14.61 53.57
CA LEU A 178 -0.66 -15.10 52.41
C LEU A 178 -0.40 -14.23 51.19
N LYS A 179 -0.48 -12.90 51.34
CA LYS A 179 -0.17 -11.92 50.29
C LYS A 179 1.23 -12.17 49.72
N ASP A 180 2.24 -12.25 50.57
CA ASP A 180 3.62 -12.49 50.15
C ASP A 180 3.78 -13.84 49.44
N THR A 181 3.12 -14.89 49.94
CA THR A 181 3.15 -16.22 49.32
C THR A 181 2.54 -16.18 47.92
N VAL A 182 1.38 -15.54 47.75
CA VAL A 182 0.71 -15.41 46.44
C VAL A 182 1.53 -14.55 45.49
N ASN A 183 2.07 -13.42 45.95
CA ASN A 183 2.91 -12.55 45.13
C ASN A 183 4.17 -13.29 44.64
N ASN A 184 4.83 -14.05 45.52
CA ASN A 184 5.98 -14.87 45.13
C ASN A 184 5.57 -15.96 44.13
N MET A 185 4.41 -16.61 44.31
CA MET A 185 3.91 -17.59 43.33
C MET A 185 3.64 -16.96 41.96
N VAL A 186 3.01 -15.78 41.92
CA VAL A 186 2.76 -15.05 40.67
C VAL A 186 4.09 -14.69 40.00
N PHE A 187 5.07 -14.21 40.76
CA PHE A 187 6.37 -13.80 40.21
C PHE A 187 7.23 -14.97 39.75
N GLU A 188 7.27 -16.07 40.51
CA GLU A 188 8.12 -17.22 40.21
C GLU A 188 7.52 -18.18 39.17
N ARG A 189 6.19 -18.31 39.12
CA ARG A 189 5.50 -19.32 38.31
C ARG A 189 4.43 -18.76 37.38
N GLY A 190 4.03 -17.51 37.56
CA GLY A 190 2.92 -16.91 36.81
C GLY A 190 3.19 -16.86 35.31
N GLU A 191 4.41 -16.55 34.89
CA GLU A 191 4.78 -16.50 33.47
C GLU A 191 4.62 -17.87 32.79
N GLU A 192 5.13 -18.94 33.41
CA GLU A 192 5.01 -20.30 32.89
C GLU A 192 3.54 -20.78 32.87
N MET A 193 2.78 -20.52 33.94
CA MET A 193 1.36 -20.89 34.02
C MET A 193 0.53 -20.19 32.94
N ILE A 194 0.75 -18.88 32.75
CA ILE A 194 0.07 -18.10 31.71
C ILE A 194 0.52 -18.58 30.34
N GLY A 195 1.82 -18.83 30.13
CA GLY A 195 2.36 -19.33 28.88
C GLY A 195 1.70 -20.63 28.43
N ASN A 196 1.65 -21.63 29.30
CA ASN A 196 1.01 -22.91 29.01
C ASN A 196 -0.49 -22.78 28.71
N LEU A 197 -1.19 -21.86 29.37
CA LEU A 197 -2.60 -21.59 29.10
C LEU A 197 -2.78 -20.93 27.74
N VAL A 198 -2.01 -19.88 27.44
CA VAL A 198 -2.09 -19.16 26.16
C VAL A 198 -1.71 -20.06 25.00
N ASP A 199 -0.69 -20.89 25.16
CA ASP A 199 -0.24 -21.83 24.13
C ASP A 199 -1.33 -22.84 23.76
N ARG A 200 -1.96 -23.47 24.77
CA ARG A 200 -3.07 -24.39 24.57
C ARG A 200 -4.25 -23.73 23.84
N GLU A 201 -4.67 -22.55 24.30
CA GLU A 201 -5.79 -21.83 23.69
C GLU A 201 -5.45 -21.32 22.27
N SER A 202 -4.20 -20.92 22.03
CA SER A 202 -3.71 -20.48 20.71
C SER A 202 -3.82 -21.60 19.67
N HIS A 203 -3.37 -22.80 20.02
CA HIS A 203 -3.51 -23.97 19.15
C HIS A 203 -4.97 -24.38 18.93
N GLU A 204 -5.81 -24.31 19.98
CA GLU A 204 -7.23 -24.63 19.86
C GLU A 204 -7.96 -23.66 18.91
N ILE A 205 -7.66 -22.36 19.00
CA ILE A 205 -8.22 -21.34 18.10
C ILE A 205 -7.87 -21.62 16.64
N LEU A 206 -6.62 -22.01 16.35
CA LEU A 206 -6.19 -22.29 14.98
C LEU A 206 -6.98 -23.45 14.34
N ASP A 207 -7.45 -24.39 15.16
CA ASP A 207 -8.18 -25.57 14.71
C ASP A 207 -9.70 -25.35 14.65
N TYR A 208 -10.21 -24.19 15.09
CA TYR A 208 -11.60 -23.81 14.88
C TYR A 208 -11.92 -23.70 13.39
N SER A 209 -13.07 -24.26 13.00
CA SER A 209 -13.65 -23.99 11.68
C SER A 209 -14.07 -22.52 11.58
N MET A 210 -14.10 -21.95 10.38
CA MET A 210 -14.56 -20.58 10.18
C MET A 210 -16.03 -20.39 10.61
N ALA A 211 -16.85 -21.45 10.52
CA ALA A 211 -18.21 -21.45 11.06
C ALA A 211 -18.24 -21.33 12.58
N GLU A 212 -17.46 -22.16 13.28
CA GLU A 212 -17.36 -22.09 14.74
C GLU A 212 -16.77 -20.75 15.22
N LEU A 213 -15.77 -20.22 14.51
CA LEU A 213 -15.22 -18.91 14.77
C LEU A 213 -16.28 -17.81 14.63
N TYR A 214 -17.12 -17.87 13.59
CA TYR A 214 -18.18 -16.89 13.38
C TYR A 214 -19.28 -17.02 14.44
N ASP A 215 -19.69 -18.22 14.84
CA ASP A 215 -20.69 -18.40 15.90
C ASP A 215 -20.18 -17.86 17.25
N ARG A 216 -18.89 -18.07 17.55
CA ARG A 216 -18.30 -17.65 18.83
C ARG A 216 -17.94 -16.17 18.87
N PHE A 217 -17.46 -15.59 17.76
CA PHE A 217 -16.91 -14.23 17.72
C PHE A 217 -17.64 -13.28 16.75
N GLY A 218 -18.70 -13.74 16.07
CA GLY A 218 -19.45 -12.98 15.07
C GLY A 218 -20.02 -11.66 15.61
N SER A 219 -20.43 -11.61 16.88
CA SER A 219 -20.88 -10.38 17.53
C SER A 219 -19.80 -9.29 17.64
N SER A 220 -18.52 -9.69 17.59
CA SER A 220 -17.38 -8.79 17.65
C SER A 220 -16.95 -8.28 16.27
N VAL A 221 -17.46 -8.87 15.18
CA VAL A 221 -17.14 -8.47 13.80
C VAL A 221 -17.25 -6.96 13.59
N PRO A 222 -18.34 -6.27 13.99
CA PRO A 222 -18.44 -4.81 13.79
C PRO A 222 -17.30 -4.03 14.46
N LYS A 223 -16.92 -4.41 15.68
CA LYS A 223 -15.82 -3.77 16.42
C LYS A 223 -14.46 -4.03 15.78
N VAL A 224 -14.26 -5.24 15.27
CA VAL A 224 -13.04 -5.62 14.54
C VAL A 224 -12.94 -4.82 13.24
N LYS A 225 -14.02 -4.69 12.47
CA LYS A 225 -14.05 -3.86 11.26
C LYS A 225 -13.71 -2.41 11.54
N GLU A 226 -14.29 -1.83 12.59
CA GLU A 226 -13.98 -0.46 13.01
C GLU A 226 -12.51 -0.30 13.38
N SER A 227 -11.95 -1.28 14.10
CA SER A 227 -10.54 -1.27 14.50
C SER A 227 -9.60 -1.47 13.30
N LEU A 228 -9.96 -2.31 12.33
CA LEU A 228 -9.23 -2.48 11.07
C LEU A 228 -9.23 -1.20 10.24
N LEU A 229 -10.37 -0.52 10.14
CA LEU A 229 -10.48 0.74 9.41
C LEU A 229 -9.64 1.85 10.07
N LYS A 230 -9.70 1.96 11.40
CA LYS A 230 -8.84 2.87 12.16
C LYS A 230 -7.35 2.53 11.99
N ALA A 231 -6.99 1.25 12.01
CA ALA A 231 -5.61 0.83 11.79
C ALA A 231 -5.14 1.18 10.36
N TYR A 232 -6.01 1.01 9.37
CA TYR A 232 -5.76 1.42 7.98
C TYR A 232 -5.52 2.92 7.87
N HIS A 233 -6.40 3.77 8.43
CA HIS A 233 -6.22 5.22 8.43
C HIS A 233 -4.89 5.62 9.06
N ASN A 234 -4.60 5.10 10.26
CA ASN A 234 -3.33 5.35 10.93
C ASN A 234 -2.13 4.88 10.10
N LEU A 235 -2.23 3.75 9.40
CA LEU A 235 -1.15 3.25 8.55
C LEU A 235 -0.89 4.20 7.39
N VAL A 236 -1.94 4.64 6.70
CA VAL A 236 -1.84 5.58 5.57
C VAL A 236 -1.28 6.92 6.04
N GLU A 237 -1.85 7.52 7.08
CA GLU A 237 -1.42 8.83 7.60
C GLU A 237 0.05 8.83 8.04
N ASN A 238 0.50 7.77 8.71
CA ASN A 238 1.85 7.74 9.29
C ASN A 238 2.94 7.22 8.34
N ASN A 239 2.56 6.54 7.25
CA ASN A 239 3.53 5.85 6.38
C ASN A 239 3.47 6.26 4.91
N LEU A 240 2.42 6.93 4.44
CA LEU A 240 2.31 7.35 3.04
C LEU A 240 3.51 8.20 2.60
N SER A 241 3.89 9.20 3.39
CA SER A 241 5.03 10.07 3.07
C SER A 241 6.33 9.26 2.93
N LYS A 242 6.60 8.35 3.89
CA LYS A 242 7.78 7.47 3.85
C LYS A 242 7.77 6.54 2.65
N ALA A 243 6.61 5.98 2.31
CA ALA A 243 6.44 5.11 1.15
C ALA A 243 6.71 5.87 -0.17
N LEU A 244 6.22 7.11 -0.29
CA LEU A 244 6.44 7.92 -1.49
C LEU A 244 7.90 8.31 -1.68
N ILE A 245 8.60 8.62 -0.59
CA ILE A 245 10.05 8.89 -0.63
C ILE A 245 10.81 7.62 -1.03
N ALA A 246 10.46 6.47 -0.47
CA ALA A 246 11.13 5.20 -0.75
C ALA A 246 10.92 4.72 -2.19
N LEU A 247 9.76 5.00 -2.79
CA LEU A 247 9.42 4.57 -4.16
C LEU A 247 10.05 5.45 -5.25
N ASP A 248 10.43 6.69 -4.94
CA ASP A 248 10.94 7.68 -5.90
C ASP A 248 10.19 7.67 -7.24
N ILE A 249 8.90 8.02 -7.19
CA ILE A 249 7.99 7.99 -8.35
C ILE A 249 8.58 8.73 -9.57
N PRO A 250 9.19 9.93 -9.44
CA PRO A 250 9.83 10.59 -10.57
C PRO A 250 10.87 9.71 -11.27
N GLN A 251 11.77 9.07 -10.50
CA GLN A 251 12.81 8.19 -11.04
C GLN A 251 12.22 6.93 -11.67
N LEU A 252 11.24 6.31 -11.02
CA LEU A 252 10.57 5.11 -11.54
C LEU A 252 9.91 5.36 -12.89
N VAL A 253 9.24 6.50 -13.06
CA VAL A 253 8.64 6.91 -14.33
C VAL A 253 9.71 7.23 -15.37
N GLU A 254 10.78 7.92 -14.99
CA GLU A 254 11.90 8.21 -15.90
C GLU A 254 12.52 6.93 -16.45
N ASP A 255 12.81 5.95 -15.59
CA ASP A 255 13.40 4.67 -15.97
C ASP A 255 12.46 3.87 -16.88
N GLN A 256 11.15 3.86 -16.58
CA GLN A 256 10.17 3.19 -17.42
C GLN A 256 10.08 3.80 -18.82
N ILE A 257 10.09 5.14 -18.94
CA ILE A 257 10.05 5.82 -20.25
C ILE A 257 11.37 5.59 -21.02
N ASN A 258 12.50 5.60 -20.31
CA ASN A 258 13.80 5.29 -20.91
C ASN A 258 13.92 3.83 -21.36
N GLY A 259 13.21 2.92 -20.68
CA GLY A 259 13.12 1.50 -21.03
C GLY A 259 12.36 1.22 -22.33
N PHE A 260 11.44 2.09 -22.75
CA PHE A 260 10.75 1.94 -24.03
C PHE A 260 11.69 1.99 -25.22
N ASP A 261 11.43 1.14 -26.20
CA ASP A 261 12.12 1.23 -27.47
C ASP A 261 11.72 2.51 -28.21
N VAL A 262 12.57 2.97 -29.13
CA VAL A 262 12.35 4.25 -29.82
C VAL A 262 11.08 4.19 -30.70
N LEU A 263 10.68 3.00 -31.16
CA LEU A 263 9.51 2.79 -32.01
C LEU A 263 8.20 2.90 -31.23
N GLU A 264 8.17 2.41 -30.00
CA GLU A 264 7.06 2.52 -29.07
C GLU A 264 6.85 3.97 -28.67
N MET A 265 7.93 4.71 -28.41
CA MET A 265 7.86 6.14 -28.17
C MET A 265 7.33 6.92 -29.39
N GLU A 266 7.81 6.59 -30.60
CA GLU A 266 7.28 7.15 -31.86
C GLU A 266 5.77 6.87 -31.98
N LYS A 267 5.33 5.64 -31.69
CA LYS A 267 3.92 5.25 -31.75
C LYS A 267 3.06 6.03 -30.76
N ILE A 268 3.51 6.19 -29.50
CA ILE A 268 2.79 6.96 -28.48
C ILE A 268 2.65 8.42 -28.94
N ILE A 269 3.74 9.06 -29.34
CA ILE A 269 3.73 10.47 -29.74
C ILE A 269 2.87 10.68 -30.99
N LEU A 270 3.01 9.82 -32.00
CA LEU A 270 2.20 9.91 -33.22
C LEU A 270 0.72 9.62 -32.95
N SER A 271 0.37 8.76 -31.99
CA SER A 271 -1.03 8.52 -31.65
C SER A 271 -1.73 9.77 -31.13
N ILE A 272 -0.97 10.67 -30.49
CA ILE A 272 -1.47 11.93 -29.92
C ILE A 272 -1.36 13.08 -30.92
N MET A 273 -0.27 13.16 -31.69
CA MET A 273 0.08 14.36 -32.49
C MET A 273 -0.19 14.24 -34.00
N LYS A 274 -0.68 13.10 -34.51
CA LYS A 274 -0.82 12.87 -35.97
C LYS A 274 -1.66 13.94 -36.66
N LYS A 275 -2.72 14.44 -36.02
CA LYS A 275 -3.62 15.42 -36.61
C LYS A 275 -2.95 16.79 -36.74
N GLU A 276 -2.22 17.18 -35.70
CA GLU A 276 -1.48 18.43 -35.55
C GLU A 276 -0.32 18.48 -36.55
N LEU A 277 0.45 17.37 -36.64
CA LEU A 277 1.52 17.23 -37.61
C LEU A 277 1.00 17.30 -39.06
N ASN A 278 -0.12 16.65 -39.36
CA ASN A 278 -0.74 16.74 -40.69
C ASN A 278 -1.21 18.16 -41.02
N ALA A 279 -1.73 18.90 -40.04
CA ALA A 279 -2.12 20.30 -40.25
C ALA A 279 -0.91 21.17 -40.64
N ILE A 280 0.26 20.94 -40.02
CA ILE A 280 1.50 21.65 -40.36
C ILE A 280 1.97 21.31 -41.78
N ILE A 281 1.82 20.07 -42.23
CA ILE A 281 2.12 19.68 -43.62
C ILE A 281 1.21 20.44 -44.59
N TRP A 282 -0.11 20.43 -44.34
CA TRP A 282 -1.09 21.14 -45.18
C TRP A 282 -0.86 22.64 -45.23
N LEU A 283 -0.53 23.27 -44.10
CA LEU A 283 -0.18 24.69 -44.04
C LEU A 283 1.08 25.00 -44.86
N GLY A 284 2.07 24.10 -44.85
CA GLY A 284 3.25 24.22 -45.71
C GLY A 284 2.89 24.21 -47.20
N GLY A 285 1.99 23.32 -47.60
CA GLY A 285 1.45 23.29 -48.96
C GLY A 285 0.67 24.55 -49.33
N LEU A 286 -0.18 25.04 -48.43
CA LEU A 286 -0.94 26.27 -48.65
C LEU A 286 -0.05 27.50 -48.77
N LEU A 287 0.93 27.65 -47.88
CA LEU A 287 1.91 28.75 -47.95
C LEU A 287 2.77 28.68 -49.21
N GLY A 288 3.19 27.47 -49.60
CA GLY A 288 3.89 27.26 -50.86
C GLY A 288 3.05 27.66 -52.07
N MET A 289 1.74 27.38 -52.04
CA MET A 289 0.80 27.83 -53.07
C MET A 289 0.72 29.35 -53.15
N ILE A 290 0.55 30.01 -52.00
CA ILE A 290 0.46 31.47 -51.91
C ILE A 290 1.75 32.13 -52.41
N MET A 291 2.91 31.62 -52.00
CA MET A 291 4.21 32.15 -52.48
C MET A 291 4.38 31.95 -53.99
N GLY A 292 3.96 30.80 -54.53
CA GLY A 292 3.99 30.55 -55.97
C GLY A 292 3.05 31.48 -56.75
N PHE A 293 1.93 31.91 -56.16
CA PHE A 293 1.08 32.95 -56.74
C PHE A 293 1.78 34.30 -56.76
N ILE A 294 2.36 34.72 -55.62
CA ILE A 294 3.05 36.00 -55.50
C ILE A 294 4.21 36.09 -56.50
N MET A 295 4.97 35.01 -56.67
CA MET A 295 6.11 34.97 -57.59
C MET A 295 5.74 35.01 -59.08
N ASN A 296 4.48 34.76 -59.43
CA ASN A 296 3.97 34.96 -60.80
C ASN A 296 3.50 36.40 -61.06
N PHE A 297 3.32 37.21 -60.01
CA PHE A 297 2.91 38.61 -60.12
C PHE A 297 4.08 39.62 -60.10
N PHE A 298 5.26 39.19 -59.64
CA PHE A 298 6.51 39.96 -59.61
C PHE A 298 7.49 39.43 -60.64
#